data_AF-A0A376VH70-F1
#
_entry.id   AF-A0A376VH70-F1
#
_cell.length_a   1.000
_cell.length_b   1.000
_cell.length_c   1.000
_cell.angle_alpha   90.00
_cell.angle_beta   90.00
_cell.angle_gamma   90.00
#
_symmetry.space_group_name_H-M   'P 1'
#
loop_
_entity.id
_entity.type
_entity.pdbx_description
1 polymer ?
#
loop_
_entity_poly.entity_id
_entity_poly.type
_entity_poly.pdbx_seq_one_letter_code
_entity_poly.pdbx_strand_id
1 'polypeptide(L)'
;MGMVSVGFLLFILFTSNPFSRTLPNFPIEGRDLNPLLQDPGLIFHPPLLYMGYVGFSVAFAFAIASLLSGRLDSTYARFTRPWTLAAWIFLTLGIVLGSAWAYYELGWGGWWFWDPVENASFMPWLVGTALMHSLAVTEQRASFKAWTLLLAISAFSLCLLGTFLVRSGVLVSVHAFASDPARGMFILAFMVLVIGGSLLLFAARGHKVRSRVNNALWSRESLLLANKRFAGRRDAGGITGDAAAAGAQATGTGQYFDWRTVLQHHVYLADGAGLRCCLVSVLWCAGGAIAHVKSAIY
;
A
#
# COMPACT_ATOMS: atom_id res chain seq x y z
N MET A 1 15.25 9.38 -5.67
CA MET A 1 14.79 10.49 -4.81
C MET A 1 14.70 11.79 -5.58
N GLY A 2 15.80 12.35 -6.10
CA GLY A 2 15.79 13.65 -6.81
C GLY A 2 14.69 13.81 -7.87
N MET A 3 14.52 12.84 -8.78
CA MET A 3 13.46 12.91 -9.80
C MET A 3 12.03 12.91 -9.21
N VAL A 4 11.81 12.16 -8.13
CA VAL A 4 10.51 12.13 -7.42
C VAL A 4 10.26 13.49 -6.76
N SER A 5 11.26 14.04 -6.08
CA SER A 5 11.18 15.38 -5.46
C SER A 5 10.92 16.47 -6.48
N VAL A 6 11.61 16.45 -7.63
CA VAL A 6 11.37 17.40 -8.73
C VAL A 6 9.92 17.28 -9.22
N GLY A 7 9.39 16.07 -9.42
CA GLY A 7 8.00 15.87 -9.81
C GLY A 7 7.00 16.49 -8.84
N PHE A 8 7.18 16.29 -7.54
CA PHE A 8 6.32 16.91 -6.51
C PHE A 8 6.54 18.41 -6.37
N LEU A 9 7.74 18.93 -6.59
CA LEU A 9 7.99 20.38 -6.62
C LEU A 9 7.29 21.03 -7.81
N LEU A 10 7.34 20.42 -9.00
CA LEU A 10 6.59 20.88 -10.18
C LEU A 10 5.09 20.84 -9.93
N PHE A 11 4.57 19.80 -9.26
CA PHE A 11 3.17 19.74 -8.84
C PHE A 11 2.78 20.95 -7.98
N ILE A 12 3.60 21.28 -6.97
CA ILE A 12 3.38 22.45 -6.09
C ILE A 12 3.42 23.75 -6.90
N LEU A 13 4.42 23.93 -7.75
CA LEU A 13 4.60 25.19 -8.50
C LEU A 13 3.47 25.45 -9.49
N PHE A 14 3.01 24.42 -10.21
CA PHE A 14 2.05 24.60 -11.32
C PHE A 14 0.59 24.44 -10.92
N THR A 15 0.26 23.53 -10.01
CA THR A 15 -1.15 23.13 -9.77
C THR A 15 -1.62 23.33 -8.33
N SER A 16 -0.68 23.43 -7.39
CA SER A 16 -0.97 23.45 -5.95
C SER A 16 -0.16 24.51 -5.22
N ASN A 17 -0.02 25.70 -5.83
CA ASN A 17 0.75 26.78 -5.24
C ASN A 17 0.05 27.25 -3.94
N PRO A 18 0.71 27.18 -2.76
CA PRO A 18 0.09 27.57 -1.50
C PRO A 18 -0.09 29.09 -1.39
N PHE A 19 0.73 29.88 -2.09
CA PHE A 19 0.73 31.34 -2.01
C PHE A 19 -0.39 31.99 -2.83
N SER A 20 -0.90 31.30 -3.86
CA SER A 20 -2.04 31.81 -4.63
C SER A 20 -3.35 31.81 -3.83
N ARG A 21 -3.38 31.15 -2.67
CA ARG A 21 -4.53 31.10 -1.75
C ARG A 21 -4.49 32.16 -0.65
N THR A 22 -3.31 32.66 -0.32
CA THR A 22 -3.09 33.59 0.81
C THR A 22 -2.72 35.00 0.38
N LEU A 23 -2.32 35.21 -0.88
CA LEU A 23 -1.96 36.51 -1.43
C LEU A 23 -2.60 36.70 -2.82
N PRO A 24 -3.18 37.88 -3.13
CA PRO A 24 -3.31 39.09 -2.31
C PRO A 24 -4.57 39.14 -1.42
N ASN A 25 -5.52 38.21 -1.60
CA ASN A 25 -6.79 38.22 -0.88
C ASN A 25 -6.83 37.06 0.11
N PHE A 26 -6.75 37.35 1.42
CA PHE A 26 -7.01 36.36 2.46
C PHE A 26 -8.53 36.20 2.63
N PRO A 27 -9.07 34.96 2.64
CA PRO A 27 -10.48 34.75 2.97
C PRO A 27 -10.77 35.22 4.41
N ILE A 28 -11.73 36.13 4.59
CA ILE A 28 -12.16 36.63 5.92
C ILE A 28 -12.92 35.52 6.68
N GLU A 29 -13.71 34.74 5.95
CA GLU A 29 -14.30 33.49 6.41
C GLU A 29 -13.47 32.34 5.82
N GLY A 30 -12.87 31.51 6.67
CA GLY A 30 -12.20 30.29 6.20
C GLY A 30 -13.20 29.39 5.48
N ARG A 31 -12.83 28.76 4.36
CA ARG A 31 -13.51 27.53 3.93
C ARG A 31 -13.06 26.44 4.89
N ASP A 32 -13.60 26.47 6.09
CA ASP A 32 -13.27 25.51 7.11
C ASP A 32 -13.66 24.11 6.68
N LEU A 33 -12.97 23.13 7.26
CA LEU A 33 -13.38 21.75 7.18
C LEU A 33 -14.78 21.61 7.78
N ASN A 34 -15.53 20.62 7.29
CA ASN A 34 -16.78 20.22 7.93
C ASN A 34 -16.56 20.12 9.45
N PRO A 35 -17.41 20.72 10.30
CA PRO A 35 -17.24 20.71 11.76
C PRO A 35 -16.96 19.32 12.36
N LEU A 36 -17.54 18.25 11.79
CA LEU A 36 -17.29 16.85 12.18
C LEU A 36 -15.85 16.35 11.93
N LEU A 37 -15.08 17.07 11.11
CA LEU A 37 -13.70 16.73 10.78
C LEU A 37 -12.70 17.48 11.68
N GLN A 38 -13.15 18.41 12.53
CA GLN A 38 -12.28 19.22 13.39
C GLN A 38 -11.94 18.48 14.70
N ASP A 39 -11.30 17.31 14.58
CA ASP A 39 -10.93 16.44 15.70
C ASP A 39 -9.40 16.23 15.75
N PRO A 40 -8.78 16.06 16.93
CA PRO A 40 -7.36 15.74 17.03
C PRO A 40 -6.93 14.52 16.21
N GLY A 41 -7.84 13.54 16.00
CA GLY A 41 -7.63 12.41 15.11
C GLY A 41 -7.23 12.84 13.70
N LEU A 42 -7.91 13.85 13.13
CA LEU A 42 -7.57 14.43 11.81
C LEU A 42 -6.20 15.14 11.81
N ILE A 43 -5.73 15.65 12.94
CA ILE A 43 -4.42 16.31 13.03
C ILE A 43 -3.29 15.28 12.92
N PHE A 44 -3.45 14.12 13.56
CA PHE A 44 -2.37 13.14 13.69
C PHE A 44 -2.37 12.06 12.61
N HIS A 45 -3.53 11.55 12.17
CA HIS A 45 -3.56 10.40 11.25
C HIS A 45 -3.02 10.73 9.84
N PRO A 46 -3.31 11.89 9.20
CA PRO A 46 -2.82 12.16 7.85
C PRO A 46 -1.29 12.32 7.80
N PRO A 47 -0.62 13.04 8.72
CA PRO A 47 0.84 13.08 8.77
C PRO A 47 1.47 11.69 8.91
N LEU A 48 0.90 10.80 9.71
CA LEU A 48 1.40 9.42 9.85
C LEU A 48 1.26 8.63 8.54
N LEU A 49 0.11 8.70 7.87
CA LEU A 49 -0.10 8.09 6.55
C LEU A 49 0.89 8.64 5.51
N TYR A 50 1.08 9.97 5.48
CA TYR A 50 2.02 10.61 4.55
C TYR A 50 3.48 10.21 4.83
N MET A 51 3.89 10.11 6.10
CA MET A 51 5.21 9.61 6.48
C MET A 51 5.41 8.17 5.99
N GLY A 52 4.37 7.33 6.06
CA GLY A 52 4.40 5.99 5.47
C GLY A 52 4.58 6.00 3.95
N TYR A 53 3.77 6.79 3.23
CA TYR A 53 3.85 6.89 1.77
C TYR A 53 5.19 7.43 1.28
N VAL A 54 5.67 8.52 1.88
CA VAL A 54 6.98 9.11 1.57
C VAL A 54 8.10 8.15 1.94
N GLY A 55 7.98 7.40 3.05
CA GLY A 55 8.96 6.39 3.44
C GLY A 55 9.17 5.30 2.37
N PHE A 56 8.09 4.83 1.73
CA PHE A 56 8.21 3.85 0.63
C PHE A 56 8.93 4.40 -0.61
N SER A 57 8.99 5.73 -0.80
CA SER A 57 9.76 6.33 -1.89
C SER A 57 11.27 6.07 -1.78
N VAL A 58 11.78 5.88 -0.56
CA VAL A 58 13.18 5.52 -0.30
C VAL A 58 13.46 4.11 -0.82
N ALA A 59 12.62 3.14 -0.47
CA ALA A 59 12.72 1.76 -0.95
C ALA A 59 12.58 1.68 -2.49
N PHE A 60 11.70 2.49 -3.07
CA PHE A 60 11.59 2.64 -4.51
C PHE A 60 12.85 3.21 -5.15
N ALA A 61 13.40 4.31 -4.63
CA ALA A 61 14.60 4.92 -5.19
C ALA A 61 15.80 3.97 -5.17
N PHE A 62 15.93 3.21 -4.08
CA PHE A 62 16.87 2.12 -3.97
C PHE A 62 16.63 1.07 -5.07
N ALA A 63 15.39 0.62 -5.28
CA ALA A 63 15.08 -0.38 -6.30
C ALA A 63 15.47 0.09 -7.72
N ILE A 64 15.19 1.35 -8.05
CA ILE A 64 15.60 1.96 -9.32
C ILE A 64 17.13 2.03 -9.44
N ALA A 65 17.83 2.45 -8.38
CA ALA A 65 19.29 2.49 -8.38
C ALA A 65 19.91 1.10 -8.61
N SER A 66 19.36 0.04 -8.00
CA SER A 66 19.80 -1.33 -8.23
C SER A 66 19.54 -1.83 -9.65
N LEU A 67 18.41 -1.45 -10.26
CA LEU A 67 18.12 -1.79 -11.66
C LEU A 67 19.05 -1.09 -12.65
N LEU A 68 19.38 0.19 -12.40
CA LEU A 68 20.32 0.96 -13.21
C LEU A 68 21.75 0.42 -13.11
N SER A 69 22.21 0.15 -11.88
CA SER A 69 23.53 -0.44 -11.62
C SER A 69 23.63 -1.92 -12.05
N GLY A 70 22.49 -2.59 -12.23
CA GLY A 70 22.42 -4.01 -12.56
C GLY A 70 22.93 -4.94 -11.45
N ARG A 71 23.05 -4.43 -10.22
CA ARG A 71 23.56 -5.15 -9.05
C ARG A 71 22.63 -4.92 -7.86
N LEU A 72 22.33 -6.01 -7.15
CA LEU A 72 21.60 -5.97 -5.89
C LEU A 72 22.35 -6.84 -4.90
N ASP A 73 23.11 -6.17 -4.03
CA ASP A 73 23.96 -6.81 -3.04
C ASP A 73 23.21 -6.98 -1.71
N SER A 74 23.69 -7.84 -0.81
CA SER A 74 23.10 -7.97 0.54
C SER A 74 23.14 -6.64 1.31
N THR A 75 24.16 -5.82 1.06
CA THR A 75 24.29 -4.45 1.57
C THR A 75 23.07 -3.59 1.24
N TYR A 76 22.53 -3.71 0.02
CA TYR A 76 21.31 -3.03 -0.39
C TYR A 76 20.12 -3.40 0.50
N ALA A 77 19.91 -4.69 0.72
CA ALA A 77 18.78 -5.19 1.50
C ALA A 77 18.88 -4.70 2.95
N ARG A 78 20.09 -4.75 3.53
CA ARG A 78 20.39 -4.26 4.88
C ARG A 78 20.12 -2.76 5.04
N PHE A 79 20.48 -1.94 4.04
CA PHE A 79 20.19 -0.50 4.06
C PHE A 79 18.71 -0.21 3.84
N THR A 80 18.02 -0.92 2.94
CA THR A 80 16.62 -0.66 2.59
C THR A 80 15.63 -1.10 3.67
N ARG A 81 15.98 -2.15 4.42
CA ARG A 81 15.14 -2.75 5.47
C ARG A 81 14.68 -1.78 6.56
N PRO A 82 15.54 -0.99 7.25
CA PRO A 82 15.09 -0.05 8.28
C PRO A 82 14.16 1.04 7.71
N TRP A 83 14.41 1.53 6.50
CA TRP A 83 13.52 2.51 5.84
C TRP A 83 12.15 1.92 5.52
N THR A 84 12.12 0.69 5.02
CA THR A 84 10.86 -0.02 4.72
C THR A 84 10.08 -0.29 6.01
N LEU A 85 10.77 -0.68 7.08
CA LEU A 85 10.16 -0.89 8.39
C LEU A 85 9.60 0.40 8.97
N ALA A 86 10.35 1.51 8.91
CA ALA A 86 9.87 2.81 9.37
C ALA A 86 8.62 3.25 8.59
N ALA A 87 8.64 3.14 7.25
CA ALA A 87 7.51 3.44 6.40
C ALA A 87 6.27 2.59 6.78
N TRP A 88 6.48 1.29 7.00
CA TRP A 88 5.42 0.37 7.39
C TRP A 88 4.85 0.68 8.78
N ILE A 89 5.70 1.03 9.77
CA ILE A 89 5.24 1.42 11.11
C ILE A 89 4.38 2.68 11.04
N PHE A 90 4.85 3.73 10.37
CA PHE A 90 4.08 4.97 10.22
C PHE A 90 2.74 4.74 9.49
N LEU A 91 2.75 3.91 8.44
CA LEU A 91 1.52 3.54 7.74
C LEU A 91 0.56 2.74 8.64
N THR A 92 1.09 1.82 9.46
CA THR A 92 0.30 1.05 10.43
C THR A 92 -0.35 1.97 11.47
N LEU A 93 0.43 2.88 12.06
CA LEU A 93 -0.07 3.85 13.03
C LEU A 93 -1.14 4.77 12.42
N GLY A 94 -0.91 5.23 11.18
CA GLY A 94 -1.88 6.05 10.46
C GLY A 94 -3.20 5.33 10.19
N ILE A 95 -3.16 4.06 9.75
CA ILE A 95 -4.36 3.25 9.51
C ILE A 95 -5.10 2.97 10.83
N VAL A 96 -4.39 2.59 11.89
CA VAL A 96 -4.99 2.31 13.20
C VAL A 96 -5.66 3.55 13.77
N LEU A 97 -4.97 4.70 13.73
CA LEU A 97 -5.51 5.95 14.26
C LEU A 97 -6.69 6.47 13.42
N GLY A 98 -6.60 6.35 12.08
CA GLY A 98 -7.70 6.71 11.18
C GLY A 98 -8.93 5.83 11.42
N SER A 99 -8.75 4.52 11.56
CA SER A 99 -9.84 3.58 11.85
C SER A 99 -10.49 3.87 13.22
N ALA A 100 -9.69 4.23 14.22
CA ALA A 100 -10.19 4.63 15.53
C ALA A 100 -11.09 5.86 15.42
N TRP A 101 -10.57 6.90 14.77
CA TRP A 101 -11.26 8.17 14.55
C TRP A 101 -12.55 8.01 13.76
N ALA A 102 -12.52 7.28 12.65
CA ALA A 102 -13.72 7.03 11.86
C ALA A 102 -14.78 6.24 12.64
N TYR A 103 -14.36 5.34 13.54
CA TYR A 103 -15.30 4.60 14.38
C TYR A 103 -16.00 5.50 15.42
N TYR A 104 -15.28 6.40 16.10
CA TYR A 104 -15.89 7.22 17.15
C TYR A 104 -16.57 8.50 16.63
N GLU A 105 -16.02 9.14 15.59
CA GLU A 105 -16.50 10.45 15.12
C GLU A 105 -17.54 10.31 13.99
N LEU A 106 -17.28 9.40 13.05
CA LEU A 106 -18.16 9.21 11.88
C LEU A 106 -19.22 8.12 12.10
N GLY A 107 -19.18 7.42 13.24
CA GLY A 107 -20.15 6.40 13.62
C GLY A 107 -20.22 5.23 12.62
N TRP A 108 -19.13 4.95 11.90
CA TRP A 108 -19.10 3.86 10.94
C TRP A 108 -19.43 2.53 11.63
N GLY A 109 -20.22 1.68 10.97
CA GLY A 109 -20.78 0.43 11.51
C GLY A 109 -19.76 -0.62 11.99
N GLY A 110 -18.48 -0.28 12.00
CA GLY A 110 -17.41 -1.01 12.67
C GLY A 110 -16.04 -0.44 12.34
N TRP A 111 -15.04 -0.82 13.14
CA TRP A 111 -13.63 -0.46 12.95
C TRP A 111 -13.05 -0.71 11.55
N TRP A 112 -13.62 -1.66 10.79
CA TRP A 112 -13.14 -2.12 9.49
C TRP A 112 -14.02 -1.66 8.32
N PHE A 113 -14.95 -0.76 8.58
CA PHE A 113 -15.93 -0.32 7.61
C PHE A 113 -15.42 0.94 6.91
N TRP A 114 -14.54 0.77 5.93
CA TRP A 114 -13.70 1.86 5.42
C TRP A 114 -14.21 2.48 4.14
N ASP A 115 -14.01 3.79 4.00
CA ASP A 115 -14.29 4.50 2.75
C ASP A 115 -13.24 4.16 1.66
N PRO A 116 -13.49 4.51 0.38
CA PRO A 116 -12.57 4.14 -0.71
C PRO A 116 -11.14 4.70 -0.56
N VAL A 117 -10.97 5.82 0.14
CA VAL A 117 -9.65 6.45 0.35
C VAL A 117 -8.87 5.72 1.43
N GLU A 118 -9.51 5.34 2.53
CA GLU A 118 -8.88 4.52 3.55
C GLU A 118 -8.44 3.15 3.01
N ASN A 119 -9.27 2.54 2.16
CA ASN A 119 -8.91 1.32 1.43
C ASN A 119 -7.64 1.48 0.58
N ALA A 120 -7.46 2.65 -0.05
CA ALA A 120 -6.27 2.92 -0.85
C ALA A 120 -4.99 2.94 -0.01
N SER A 121 -5.07 3.26 1.28
CA SER A 121 -3.93 3.22 2.21
C SER A 121 -3.56 1.81 2.70
N PHE A 122 -4.53 0.89 2.68
CA PHE A 122 -4.32 -0.50 3.06
C PHE A 122 -3.57 -1.31 1.99
N MET A 123 -3.77 -1.00 0.71
CA MET A 123 -3.07 -1.69 -0.38
C MET A 123 -1.53 -1.60 -0.31
N PRO A 124 -0.90 -0.41 -0.16
CA PRO A 124 0.55 -0.31 0.02
C PRO A 124 1.02 -0.94 1.34
N TRP A 125 0.16 -1.01 2.37
CA TRP A 125 0.47 -1.71 3.61
C TRP A 125 0.64 -3.22 3.40
N LEU A 126 -0.26 -3.86 2.65
CA LEU A 126 -0.15 -5.28 2.29
C LEU A 126 1.12 -5.57 1.48
N VAL A 127 1.37 -4.78 0.44
CA VAL A 127 2.57 -4.94 -0.41
C VAL A 127 3.84 -4.63 0.36
N GLY A 128 3.83 -3.61 1.22
CA GLY A 128 4.93 -3.27 2.12
C GLY A 128 5.26 -4.40 3.09
N THR A 129 4.24 -5.10 3.59
CA THR A 129 4.46 -6.27 4.44
C THR A 129 5.13 -7.41 3.67
N ALA A 130 4.67 -7.69 2.45
CA ALA A 130 5.34 -8.66 1.57
C ALA A 130 6.79 -8.24 1.24
N LEU A 131 7.03 -6.94 1.04
CA LEU A 131 8.35 -6.38 0.79
C LEU A 131 9.30 -6.59 1.97
N MET A 132 8.85 -6.37 3.21
CA MET A 132 9.68 -6.61 4.41
C MET A 132 10.15 -8.07 4.51
N HIS A 133 9.26 -9.03 4.22
CA HIS A 133 9.61 -10.44 4.19
C HIS A 133 10.59 -10.76 3.05
N SER A 134 10.34 -10.20 1.87
CA SER A 134 11.22 -10.36 0.71
C SER A 134 12.63 -9.81 0.95
N LEU A 135 12.73 -8.65 1.62
CA LEU A 135 14.01 -8.04 2.02
C LEU A 135 14.78 -8.93 3.00
N ALA A 136 14.10 -9.49 4.02
CA ALA A 136 14.74 -10.41 4.97
C ALA A 136 15.31 -11.67 4.30
N VAL A 137 14.56 -12.25 3.36
CA VAL A 137 15.04 -13.42 2.58
C VAL A 137 16.19 -13.04 1.65
N THR A 138 16.12 -11.85 1.03
CA THR A 138 17.17 -11.35 0.12
C THR A 138 18.47 -11.09 0.87
N GLU A 139 18.40 -10.55 2.09
CA GLU A 139 19.54 -10.29 2.95
C GLU A 139 20.24 -11.60 3.38
N GLN A 140 19.48 -12.61 3.79
CA GLN A 140 20.02 -13.86 4.32
C GLN A 140 20.50 -14.84 3.23
N ARG A 141 19.79 -14.93 2.11
CA ARG A 141 19.98 -16.00 1.11
C ARG A 141 20.39 -15.49 -0.27
N ALA A 142 20.48 -14.18 -0.47
CA ALA A 142 20.71 -13.56 -1.78
C ALA A 142 19.76 -14.07 -2.90
N SER A 143 18.59 -14.59 -2.51
CA SER A 143 17.56 -15.13 -3.40
C SER A 143 16.38 -14.14 -3.50
N PHE A 144 15.47 -14.35 -4.46
CA PHE A 144 14.28 -13.51 -4.67
C PHE A 144 14.54 -12.01 -4.99
N LYS A 145 15.75 -11.65 -5.43
CA LYS A 145 16.14 -10.26 -5.75
C LYS A 145 15.16 -9.55 -6.68
N ALA A 146 14.72 -10.22 -7.76
CA ALA A 146 13.78 -9.66 -8.73
C ALA A 146 12.39 -9.40 -8.12
N TRP A 147 11.93 -10.27 -7.22
CA TRP A 147 10.66 -10.08 -6.51
C TRP A 147 10.72 -8.92 -5.52
N THR A 148 11.81 -8.80 -4.78
CA THR A 148 12.04 -7.67 -3.86
C THR A 148 11.99 -6.32 -4.60
N LEU A 149 12.59 -6.24 -5.78
CA LEU A 149 12.53 -5.04 -6.62
C LEU A 149 11.11 -4.75 -7.12
N LEU A 150 10.39 -5.77 -7.60
CA LEU A 150 9.02 -5.61 -8.06
C LEU A 150 8.10 -5.15 -6.92
N LEU A 151 8.22 -5.75 -5.73
CA LEU A 151 7.44 -5.36 -4.55
C LEU A 151 7.73 -3.92 -4.10
N ALA A 152 8.99 -3.47 -4.18
CA ALA A 152 9.35 -2.08 -3.88
C ALA A 152 8.74 -1.10 -4.89
N ILE A 153 8.75 -1.45 -6.19
CA ILE A 153 8.09 -0.66 -7.23
C ILE A 153 6.58 -0.62 -7.00
N SER A 154 5.95 -1.77 -6.77
CA SER A 154 4.50 -1.87 -6.53
C SER A 154 4.06 -1.13 -5.27
N ALA A 155 4.80 -1.21 -4.16
CA ALA A 155 4.46 -0.52 -2.92
C ALA A 155 4.37 0.99 -3.14
N PHE A 156 5.40 1.60 -3.75
CA PHE A 156 5.40 3.03 -4.03
C PHE A 156 4.38 3.41 -5.11
N SER A 157 4.15 2.54 -6.11
CA SER A 157 3.10 2.73 -7.13
C SER A 157 1.72 2.83 -6.50
N LEU A 158 1.42 1.99 -5.50
CA LEU A 158 0.16 2.04 -4.75
C LEU A 158 0.04 3.30 -3.88
N CYS A 159 1.14 3.81 -3.31
CA CYS A 159 1.14 5.11 -2.62
C CYS A 159 0.79 6.27 -3.59
N LEU A 160 1.33 6.24 -4.82
CA LEU A 160 0.99 7.24 -5.85
C LEU A 160 -0.47 7.12 -6.30
N LEU A 161 -0.97 5.89 -6.45
CA LEU A 161 -2.38 5.64 -6.74
C LEU A 161 -3.27 6.20 -5.63
N GLY A 162 -2.97 5.96 -4.36
CA GLY A 162 -3.71 6.55 -3.24
C GLY A 162 -3.72 8.09 -3.29
N THR A 163 -2.59 8.71 -3.62
CA THR A 163 -2.48 10.16 -3.79
C THR A 163 -3.36 10.67 -4.93
N PHE A 164 -3.39 9.95 -6.06
CA PHE A 164 -4.28 10.26 -7.19
C PHE A 164 -5.75 10.15 -6.80
N LEU A 165 -6.15 9.09 -6.11
CA LEU A 165 -7.55 8.87 -5.71
C LEU A 165 -8.06 9.99 -4.79
N VAL A 166 -7.26 10.45 -3.83
CA VAL A 166 -7.62 11.52 -2.90
C VAL A 166 -7.74 12.89 -3.58
N ARG A 167 -6.92 13.16 -4.60
CA ARG A 167 -6.80 14.51 -5.21
C ARG A 167 -7.52 14.69 -6.53
N SER A 168 -7.88 13.60 -7.20
CA SER A 168 -8.54 13.64 -8.52
C SER A 168 -10.02 13.96 -8.45
N GLY A 169 -10.68 13.69 -7.31
CA GLY A 169 -12.14 13.82 -7.19
C GLY A 169 -12.93 12.74 -7.94
N VAL A 170 -12.26 11.68 -8.41
CA VAL A 170 -12.90 10.55 -9.12
C VAL A 170 -13.74 9.70 -8.16
N LEU A 171 -13.33 9.62 -6.89
CA LEU A 171 -14.05 8.93 -5.84
C LEU A 171 -14.76 9.94 -4.94
N VAL A 172 -15.98 9.62 -4.54
CA VAL A 172 -16.68 10.33 -3.47
C VAL A 172 -16.20 9.75 -2.13
N SER A 173 -15.63 10.60 -1.30
CA SER A 173 -15.03 10.22 0.00
C SER A 173 -14.95 11.46 0.89
N VAL A 174 -15.10 11.28 2.19
CA VAL A 174 -14.91 12.35 3.19
C VAL A 174 -13.46 12.84 3.24
N HIS A 175 -12.53 12.01 2.78
CA HIS A 175 -11.11 12.31 2.70
C HIS A 175 -10.69 13.00 1.39
N ALA A 176 -11.62 13.18 0.44
CA ALA A 176 -11.34 13.85 -0.83
C ALA A 176 -11.33 15.38 -0.65
N PHE A 177 -10.18 15.93 -0.22
CA PHE A 177 -10.00 17.35 0.00
C PHE A 177 -9.42 18.07 -1.22
N ALA A 178 -9.97 19.25 -1.53
CA ALA A 178 -9.47 20.14 -2.57
C ALA A 178 -9.30 19.44 -3.94
N SER A 179 -10.32 18.65 -4.30
CA SER A 179 -10.45 17.99 -5.60
C SER A 179 -10.45 19.04 -6.71
N ASP A 180 -9.51 18.90 -7.63
CA ASP A 180 -9.37 19.74 -8.80
C ASP A 180 -8.93 18.83 -9.96
N PRO A 181 -9.68 18.79 -11.07
CA PRO A 181 -9.31 18.00 -12.25
C PRO A 181 -7.89 18.28 -12.73
N ALA A 182 -7.40 19.53 -12.64
CA ALA A 182 -6.04 19.87 -13.06
C ALA A 182 -4.97 19.19 -12.19
N ARG A 183 -5.19 19.12 -10.87
CA ARG A 183 -4.29 18.41 -9.94
C ARG A 183 -4.34 16.91 -10.16
N GLY A 184 -5.55 16.36 -10.37
CA GLY A 184 -5.75 14.95 -10.71
C GLY A 184 -4.99 14.55 -11.97
N MET A 185 -5.11 15.34 -13.04
CA MET A 185 -4.42 15.09 -14.31
C MET A 185 -2.90 15.17 -14.20
N PHE A 186 -2.36 16.13 -13.43
CA PHE A 186 -0.92 16.19 -13.18
C PHE A 186 -0.43 14.94 -12.45
N ILE A 187 -1.10 14.55 -11.36
CA ILE A 187 -0.72 13.36 -10.59
C ILE A 187 -0.86 12.10 -11.45
N LEU A 188 -1.90 12.00 -12.29
CA LEU A 188 -2.06 10.88 -13.23
C LEU A 188 -0.88 10.80 -14.21
N ALA A 189 -0.51 11.91 -14.84
CA ALA A 189 0.64 11.95 -15.75
C ALA A 189 1.95 11.59 -15.04
N PHE A 190 2.16 12.13 -13.83
CA PHE A 190 3.31 11.79 -13.00
C PHE A 190 3.34 10.30 -12.62
N MET A 191 2.19 9.74 -12.25
CA MET A 191 2.03 8.33 -11.91
C MET A 191 2.34 7.44 -13.12
N VAL A 192 1.80 7.74 -14.30
CA VAL A 192 2.10 7.01 -15.54
C VAL A 192 3.59 7.06 -15.85
N LEU A 193 4.24 8.22 -15.70
CA LEU A 193 5.67 8.37 -15.93
C LEU A 193 6.50 7.53 -14.95
N VAL A 194 6.21 7.62 -13.65
CA VAL A 194 6.98 6.93 -12.60
C VAL A 194 6.75 5.43 -12.63
N ILE A 195 5.49 4.98 -12.67
CA ILE A 195 5.13 3.56 -12.72
C ILE A 195 5.55 2.96 -14.06
N GLY A 196 5.18 3.59 -15.18
CA GLY A 196 5.54 3.13 -16.51
C GLY A 196 7.05 3.07 -16.70
N GLY A 197 7.77 4.14 -16.32
CA GLY A 197 9.22 4.19 -16.41
C GLY A 197 9.92 3.14 -15.53
N SER A 198 9.45 2.92 -14.31
CA SER A 198 10.03 1.93 -13.40
C SER A 198 9.76 0.49 -13.83
N LEU A 199 8.54 0.18 -14.28
CA LEU A 199 8.21 -1.15 -14.81
C LEU A 199 8.90 -1.44 -16.14
N LEU A 200 9.03 -0.44 -17.02
CA LEU A 200 9.80 -0.57 -18.25
C LEU A 200 11.27 -0.83 -17.95
N LEU A 201 11.85 -0.09 -16.99
CA LEU A 201 13.22 -0.32 -16.55
C LEU A 201 13.38 -1.72 -15.95
N PHE A 202 12.43 -2.18 -15.13
CA PHE A 202 12.42 -3.53 -14.58
C PHE A 202 12.33 -4.60 -15.68
N ALA A 203 11.49 -4.42 -16.69
CA ALA A 203 11.39 -5.33 -17.83
C ALA A 203 12.72 -5.38 -18.62
N ALA A 204 13.33 -4.22 -18.87
CA ALA A 204 14.58 -4.12 -19.64
C ALA A 204 15.81 -4.62 -18.88
N ARG A 205 15.90 -4.42 -17.56
CA ARG A 205 17.11 -4.66 -16.75
C ARG A 205 16.96 -5.73 -15.68
N GLY A 206 15.75 -6.21 -15.41
CA GLY A 206 15.47 -7.18 -14.35
C GLY A 206 16.20 -8.51 -14.53
N HIS A 207 16.51 -8.91 -15.77
CA HIS A 207 17.30 -10.11 -16.05
C HIS A 207 18.72 -10.06 -15.49
N LYS A 208 19.33 -8.86 -15.37
CA LYS A 208 20.69 -8.69 -14.84
C LYS A 208 20.78 -8.91 -13.32
N VAL A 209 19.66 -8.71 -12.62
CA VAL A 209 19.58 -8.75 -11.16
C VAL A 209 18.98 -10.07 -10.65
N ARG A 210 18.52 -10.93 -11.55
CA ARG A 210 17.95 -12.23 -11.23
C ARG A 210 19.03 -13.15 -10.65
N SER A 211 18.83 -13.67 -9.44
CA SER A 211 19.73 -14.70 -8.91
C SER A 211 19.64 -15.95 -9.79
N ARG A 212 20.78 -16.60 -10.05
CA ARG A 212 20.80 -17.96 -10.62
C ARG A 212 20.19 -18.89 -9.59
N VAL A 213 18.90 -19.15 -9.70
CA VAL A 213 18.27 -20.26 -8.99
C VAL A 213 18.78 -21.53 -9.69
N ASN A 214 19.73 -22.22 -9.06
CA ASN A 214 20.04 -23.60 -9.43
C ASN A 214 18.80 -24.43 -9.08
N ASN A 215 17.90 -24.57 -10.05
CA ASN A 215 16.82 -25.54 -9.99
C ASN A 215 17.41 -26.94 -10.13
N ALA A 216 18.11 -27.42 -9.10
CA ALA A 216 18.19 -28.85 -8.89
C ALA A 216 16.73 -29.30 -8.73
N LEU A 217 16.27 -30.16 -9.63
CA LEU A 217 14.87 -30.62 -9.79
C LEU A 217 14.25 -31.22 -8.52
N TRP A 218 15.03 -31.32 -7.44
CA TRP A 218 14.73 -31.93 -6.17
C TRP A 218 15.31 -31.11 -5.00
N SER A 219 15.04 -29.81 -4.96
CA SER A 219 15.31 -28.96 -3.80
C SER A 219 14.01 -28.51 -3.11
N ARG A 220 14.09 -28.16 -1.82
CA ARG A 220 12.97 -27.63 -1.02
C ARG A 220 12.28 -26.42 -1.68
N GLU A 221 12.97 -25.74 -2.58
CA GLU A 221 12.48 -24.60 -3.37
C GLU A 221 11.55 -25.03 -4.53
N SER A 222 11.81 -26.17 -5.18
CA SER A 222 10.89 -26.78 -6.16
C SER A 222 9.60 -27.30 -5.50
N LEU A 223 9.66 -27.72 -4.23
CA LEU A 223 8.47 -28.09 -3.44
C LEU A 223 7.60 -26.87 -3.09
N LEU A 224 8.19 -25.72 -2.79
CA LEU A 224 7.47 -24.45 -2.59
C LEU A 224 6.78 -23.94 -3.87
N LEU A 225 7.39 -24.18 -5.04
CA LEU A 225 6.79 -23.85 -6.34
C LEU A 225 5.78 -24.90 -6.83
N ALA A 226 6.00 -26.18 -6.55
CA ALA A 226 5.07 -27.27 -6.89
C ALA A 226 3.78 -27.21 -6.04
N ASN A 227 3.88 -26.82 -4.76
CA ASN A 227 2.70 -26.62 -3.92
C ASN A 227 1.76 -25.54 -4.50
N LYS A 228 2.30 -24.50 -5.14
CA LYS A 228 1.49 -23.48 -5.83
C LYS A 228 0.77 -24.01 -7.08
N ARG A 229 1.38 -24.93 -7.83
CA ARG A 229 0.77 -25.50 -9.05
C ARG A 229 -0.23 -26.62 -8.76
N PHE A 230 -0.05 -27.38 -7.69
CA PHE A 230 -0.98 -28.46 -7.34
C PHE A 230 -2.19 -27.95 -6.55
N ALA A 231 -2.03 -26.92 -5.71
CA ALA A 231 -3.16 -26.23 -5.07
C ALA A 231 -4.02 -25.47 -6.10
N GLY A 232 -3.41 -24.76 -7.05
CA GLY A 232 -4.15 -24.04 -8.10
C GLY A 232 -4.93 -24.93 -9.09
N ARG A 233 -4.73 -26.25 -9.08
CA ARG A 233 -5.47 -27.19 -9.95
C ARG A 233 -6.70 -27.81 -9.28
N ARG A 234 -6.85 -27.67 -7.96
CA ARG A 234 -8.09 -28.08 -7.26
C ARG A 234 -9.09 -26.94 -7.10
N ASP A 235 -8.64 -25.69 -7.20
CA ASP A 235 -9.49 -24.52 -6.94
C ASP A 235 -10.13 -23.92 -8.21
N ALA A 236 -9.72 -24.38 -9.40
CA ALA A 236 -10.27 -23.88 -10.68
C ALA A 236 -11.75 -24.28 -10.92
N GLY A 237 -12.33 -25.13 -10.08
CA GLY A 237 -13.74 -25.52 -10.16
C GLY A 237 -14.71 -24.64 -9.35
N GLY A 238 -14.23 -23.74 -8.49
CA GLY A 238 -15.09 -22.93 -7.61
C GLY A 238 -14.90 -21.40 -7.71
N ILE A 239 -13.80 -20.92 -8.29
CA ILE A 239 -13.45 -19.49 -8.29
C ILE A 239 -14.32 -18.64 -9.24
N THR A 240 -15.04 -19.24 -10.18
CA THR A 240 -15.85 -18.47 -11.15
C THR A 240 -17.24 -18.07 -10.62
N GLY A 241 -17.69 -18.62 -9.49
CA GLY A 241 -19.01 -18.29 -8.90
C GLY A 241 -18.98 -17.18 -7.84
N ASP A 242 -17.98 -17.17 -6.96
CA ASP A 242 -18.07 -16.40 -5.71
C ASP A 242 -17.48 -14.98 -5.78
N ALA A 243 -16.58 -14.71 -6.73
CA ALA A 243 -16.08 -13.35 -6.96
C ALA A 243 -17.17 -12.40 -7.50
N ALA A 244 -18.22 -12.95 -8.13
CA ALA A 244 -19.40 -12.19 -8.55
C ALA A 244 -20.39 -11.95 -7.38
N ALA A 245 -20.38 -12.80 -6.35
CA ALA A 245 -21.29 -12.70 -5.20
C ALA A 245 -20.78 -11.73 -4.12
N ALA A 246 -19.46 -11.59 -3.95
CA ALA A 246 -18.88 -10.63 -2.99
C ALA A 246 -18.98 -9.15 -3.42
N GLY A 247 -19.48 -8.88 -4.64
CA GLY A 247 -19.68 -7.53 -5.17
C GLY A 247 -21.10 -6.96 -4.99
N ALA A 248 -22.03 -7.70 -4.36
CA ALA A 248 -23.44 -7.32 -4.37
C ALA A 248 -24.16 -7.57 -3.03
N GLN A 249 -23.66 -6.97 -1.95
CA GLN A 249 -24.54 -6.54 -0.85
C GLN A 249 -24.39 -5.04 -0.66
N ALA A 250 -24.92 -4.31 -1.65
CA ALA A 250 -25.32 -2.92 -1.49
C ALA A 250 -26.54 -2.87 -0.55
N THR A 251 -26.32 -2.96 0.75
CA THR A 251 -27.34 -2.60 1.73
C THR A 251 -27.42 -1.09 1.82
N GLY A 252 -28.30 -0.50 1.00
CA GLY A 252 -29.13 0.66 1.33
C GLY A 252 -28.49 2.05 1.48
N THR A 253 -27.24 2.20 1.90
CA THR A 253 -26.61 3.51 2.13
C THR A 253 -25.08 3.46 2.02
N GLY A 254 -24.54 3.86 0.86
CA GLY A 254 -23.19 4.43 0.71
C GLY A 254 -21.97 3.48 0.65
N GLN A 255 -21.26 3.52 -0.47
CA GLN A 255 -19.79 3.54 -0.73
C GLN A 255 -18.72 2.95 0.23
N TYR A 256 -19.05 2.22 1.29
CA TYR A 256 -18.10 1.71 2.28
C TYR A 256 -17.85 0.20 2.11
N PHE A 257 -16.63 -0.25 2.39
CA PHE A 257 -16.21 -1.66 2.26
C PHE A 257 -15.86 -2.26 3.62
N ASP A 258 -16.39 -3.45 3.93
CA ASP A 258 -16.09 -4.16 5.19
C ASP A 258 -14.97 -5.19 5.00
N TRP A 259 -13.82 -4.97 5.65
CA TRP A 259 -12.68 -5.90 5.63
C TRP A 259 -12.85 -7.14 6.49
N ARG A 260 -13.84 -7.20 7.40
CA ARG A 260 -14.02 -8.37 8.29
C ARG A 260 -14.28 -9.64 7.52
N THR A 261 -15.14 -9.59 6.51
CA THR A 261 -15.50 -10.74 5.67
C THR A 261 -14.29 -11.30 4.92
N VAL A 262 -13.47 -10.42 4.35
CA VAL A 262 -12.25 -10.81 3.61
C VAL A 262 -11.20 -11.41 4.54
N LEU A 263 -10.94 -10.76 5.69
CA LEU A 263 -9.95 -11.24 6.65
C LEU A 263 -10.37 -12.55 7.31
N GLN A 264 -11.66 -12.72 7.63
CA GLN A 264 -12.19 -13.95 8.23
C GLN A 264 -12.16 -15.14 7.26
N HIS A 265 -12.56 -14.96 6.00
CA HIS A 265 -12.55 -16.05 5.01
C HIS A 265 -11.14 -16.59 4.74
N HIS A 266 -10.11 -15.73 4.76
CA HIS A 266 -8.73 -16.17 4.55
C HIS A 266 -8.08 -16.81 5.79
N VAL A 267 -8.55 -16.50 7.00
CA VAL A 267 -8.09 -17.14 8.25
C VAL A 267 -8.61 -18.58 8.34
N TYR A 268 -9.88 -18.84 8.00
CA TYR A 268 -10.46 -20.19 8.04
C TYR A 268 -9.84 -21.17 7.02
N LEU A 269 -9.44 -20.67 5.83
CA LEU A 269 -8.76 -21.49 4.81
C LEU A 269 -7.32 -21.87 5.22
N ALA A 270 -6.69 -21.10 6.10
CA ALA A 270 -5.33 -21.35 6.55
C ALA A 270 -5.23 -22.47 7.59
N ASP A 271 -6.21 -22.57 8.49
CA ASP A 271 -6.24 -23.58 9.56
C ASP A 271 -6.48 -25.00 9.03
N GLY A 272 -7.23 -25.16 7.93
CA GLY A 272 -7.53 -26.47 7.34
C GLY A 272 -6.39 -27.10 6.55
N ALA A 273 -5.35 -26.35 6.18
CA ALA A 273 -4.37 -26.78 5.17
C ALA A 273 -2.92 -26.90 5.67
N GLY A 274 -2.63 -26.60 6.94
CA GLY A 274 -1.25 -26.67 7.48
C GLY A 274 -0.26 -25.75 6.75
N LEU A 275 -0.74 -24.73 6.04
CA LEU A 275 0.08 -23.79 5.28
C LEU A 275 0.71 -22.74 6.19
N ARG A 276 1.88 -23.06 6.76
CA ARG A 276 2.82 -22.05 7.26
C ARG A 276 3.46 -21.31 6.08
N CYS A 277 2.73 -20.38 5.46
CA CYS A 277 3.21 -19.62 4.31
C CYS A 277 2.99 -18.11 4.51
N CYS A 278 4.04 -17.31 4.25
CA CYS A 278 4.18 -15.90 4.64
C CYS A 278 2.97 -14.97 4.43
N LEU A 279 2.08 -15.22 3.47
CA LEU A 279 0.90 -14.37 3.28
C LEU A 279 -0.15 -14.58 4.40
N VAL A 280 -0.30 -15.81 4.88
CA VAL A 280 -1.15 -16.17 6.02
C VAL A 280 -0.55 -15.62 7.31
N SER A 281 0.77 -15.70 7.51
CA SER A 281 1.42 -15.07 8.67
C SER A 281 1.30 -13.54 8.66
N VAL A 282 1.28 -12.91 7.47
CA VAL A 282 1.05 -11.47 7.31
C VAL A 282 -0.39 -11.08 7.67
N LEU A 283 -1.38 -11.82 7.19
CA LEU A 283 -2.78 -11.62 7.56
C LEU A 283 -3.06 -11.98 9.03
N TRP A 284 -2.37 -13.00 9.57
CA TRP A 284 -2.43 -13.40 10.98
C TRP A 284 -1.75 -12.40 11.91
N CYS A 285 -0.60 -11.82 11.54
CA CYS A 285 0.02 -10.72 12.29
C CYS A 285 -0.79 -9.43 12.19
N ALA A 286 -1.43 -9.16 11.04
CA ALA A 286 -2.37 -8.06 10.88
C ALA A 286 -3.56 -8.22 11.84
N GLY A 287 -4.23 -9.39 11.77
CA GLY A 287 -5.38 -9.71 12.60
C GLY A 287 -5.03 -9.82 14.08
N GLY A 288 -3.88 -10.41 14.42
CA GLY A 288 -3.42 -10.64 15.80
C GLY A 288 -2.89 -9.39 16.50
N ALA A 289 -2.13 -8.54 15.81
CA ALA A 289 -1.70 -7.25 16.37
C ALA A 289 -2.89 -6.32 16.63
N ILE A 290 -3.93 -6.39 15.80
CA ILE A 290 -5.13 -5.55 15.92
C ILE A 290 -6.13 -6.13 16.93
N ALA A 291 -6.26 -7.46 17.04
CA ALA A 291 -7.07 -8.12 18.06
C ALA A 291 -6.52 -7.85 19.48
N HIS A 292 -5.20 -7.80 19.65
CA HIS A 292 -4.59 -7.46 20.95
C HIS A 292 -4.83 -6.01 21.38
N VAL A 293 -4.91 -5.07 20.44
CA VAL A 293 -5.30 -3.68 20.73
C VAL A 293 -6.76 -3.59 21.17
N LYS A 294 -7.66 -4.37 20.55
CA LYS A 294 -9.06 -4.48 21.00
C LYS A 294 -9.17 -5.00 22.43
N SER A 295 -8.34 -5.95 22.85
CA SER A 295 -8.32 -6.45 24.23
C SER A 295 -7.60 -5.56 25.25
N ALA A 296 -6.85 -4.55 24.81
CA ALA A 296 -6.13 -3.63 25.69
C ALA A 296 -6.91 -2.35 25.99
N ILE A 297 -7.99 -2.10 25.26
CA ILE A 297 -8.84 -0.89 25.37
C ILE A 297 -10.19 -1.21 26.07
N TYR A 298 -10.49 -2.49 26.33
CA TYR A 298 -11.64 -2.95 27.12
C TYR A 298 -11.19 -3.71 28.38
#